data_AF-A0A086KW66-F1
#
_entry.id   AF-A0A086KW66-F1
#
_cell.length_a   1.000
_cell.length_b   1.000
_cell.length_c   1.000
_cell.angle_alpha   90.00
_cell.angle_beta   90.00
_cell.angle_gamma   90.00
#
_symmetry.space_group_name_H-M   'P 1'
#
loop_
_entity.id
_entity.type
_entity.pdbx_description
1 polymer ?
#
loop_
_entity_poly.entity_id
_entity_poly.type
_entity_poly.pdbx_seq_one_letter_code
_entity_poly.pdbx_strand_id
1 'polypeptide(L)'
;DTGPNPQGYLPTHYEKVQMLLSDVFVGFFMVPEGGLWNYNFMGVKHSPSMRYNLVLGTPKEFYHEQHRPSHYLQFTQMETATETAGADREDLFA
;
A
#
# COMPACT_ATOMS: atom_id res chain seq x y z
N ASP A 1 23.37 12.06 -5.42
CA ASP A 1 24.23 10.89 -5.54
C ASP A 1 23.60 9.76 -4.73
N THR A 2 22.81 8.92 -5.39
CA THR A 2 22.07 7.80 -4.77
C THR A 2 22.53 6.44 -5.31
N GLY A 3 23.71 6.43 -5.94
CA GLY A 3 24.32 5.21 -6.44
C GLY A 3 24.72 4.27 -5.30
N PRO A 4 25.01 3.00 -5.61
CA PRO A 4 25.34 1.98 -4.61
C PRO A 4 26.64 2.26 -3.84
N ASN A 5 27.48 3.19 -4.32
CA ASN A 5 28.73 3.58 -3.67
C ASN A 5 28.86 5.10 -3.63
N PRO A 6 28.15 5.78 -2.70
CA PRO A 6 28.22 7.24 -2.60
C PRO A 6 29.60 7.68 -2.11
N GLN A 7 30.06 8.84 -2.58
CA GLN A 7 31.36 9.38 -2.21
C GLN A 7 31.48 9.56 -0.68
N GLY A 8 32.56 9.05 -0.09
CA GLY A 8 32.82 9.16 1.36
C GLY A 8 32.13 8.11 2.23
N TYR A 9 31.46 7.11 1.64
CA TYR A 9 30.98 5.96 2.40
C TYR A 9 32.13 5.21 3.08
N LEU A 10 31.96 4.91 4.37
CA LEU A 10 32.86 4.05 5.15
C LEU A 10 32.03 2.99 5.90
N PRO A 11 32.51 1.74 6.02
CA PRO A 11 31.83 0.70 6.80
C PRO A 11 31.65 1.05 8.29
N THR A 12 32.42 2.00 8.80
CA THR A 12 32.34 2.52 10.17
C THR A 12 31.13 3.42 10.42
N HIS A 13 30.32 3.74 9.40
CA HIS A 13 29.07 4.50 9.56
C HIS A 13 27.95 3.71 10.24
N TYR A 14 28.12 2.39 10.46
CA TYR A 14 27.18 1.55 11.20
C TYR A 14 27.92 0.50 12.02
N GLU A 15 27.25 0.00 13.05
CA GLU A 15 27.74 -1.08 13.91
C GLU A 15 26.67 -2.17 14.04
N LYS A 16 27.11 -3.43 14.13
CA LYS A 16 26.21 -4.55 14.39
C LYS A 16 25.88 -4.60 15.88
N VAL A 17 24.59 -4.71 16.20
CA VAL A 17 24.09 -4.86 17.57
C VAL A 17 23.32 -6.16 17.72
N GLN A 18 23.25 -6.69 18.94
CA GLN A 18 22.48 -7.89 19.23
C GLN A 18 20.97 -7.60 19.22
N MET A 19 20.19 -8.48 18.59
CA MET A 19 18.74 -8.45 18.58
C MET A 19 18.19 -9.81 19.00
N LEU A 20 17.19 -9.82 19.87
CA LEU A 20 16.52 -11.03 20.37
C LEU A 20 15.06 -11.00 19.95
N LEU A 21 14.52 -12.17 19.57
CA LEU A 21 13.10 -12.37 19.33
C LEU A 21 12.46 -12.96 20.59
N SER A 22 11.27 -12.51 20.93
CA SER A 22 10.56 -12.94 22.13
C SER A 22 9.08 -13.13 21.84
N ASP A 23 8.52 -14.18 22.42
CA ASP A 23 7.09 -14.50 22.48
C ASP A 23 6.45 -14.11 23.82
N VAL A 24 7.24 -13.53 24.75
CA VAL A 24 6.79 -13.17 26.11
C VAL A 24 5.90 -11.93 26.12
N PHE A 25 6.15 -11.00 25.19
CA PHE A 25 5.41 -9.74 25.08
C PHE A 25 4.85 -9.57 23.67
N VAL A 26 3.67 -8.98 23.58
CA VAL A 26 3.00 -8.70 22.31
C VAL A 26 3.10 -7.21 22.02
N GLY A 27 3.79 -6.87 20.92
CA GLY A 27 3.81 -5.51 20.40
C GLY A 27 2.50 -5.15 19.70
N PHE A 28 2.38 -3.89 19.28
CA PHE A 28 1.24 -3.41 18.50
C PHE A 28 1.74 -2.59 17.30
N PHE A 29 0.83 -2.35 16.35
CA PHE A 29 1.08 -1.52 15.18
C PHE A 29 0.32 -0.21 15.27
N MET A 30 0.88 0.82 14.66
CA MET A 30 0.22 2.07 14.34
C MET A 30 0.22 2.23 12.83
N VAL A 31 -0.90 2.68 12.28
CA VAL A 31 -1.09 2.86 10.84
C VAL A 31 -1.50 4.31 10.57
N PRO A 32 -1.23 4.85 9.36
CA PRO A 32 -1.77 6.15 8.96
C PRO A 32 -3.29 6.16 9.10
N GLU A 33 -3.84 7.30 9.53
CA GLU A 33 -5.28 7.52 9.50
C GLU A 33 -5.80 7.33 8.06
N GLY A 34 -6.83 6.51 7.88
CA GLY A 34 -7.29 6.04 6.56
C GLY A 34 -6.64 4.73 6.07
N GLY A 35 -5.67 4.18 6.80
CA GLY A 35 -5.12 2.84 6.59
C GLY A 35 -4.13 2.68 5.43
N LEU A 36 -3.95 3.72 4.60
CA LEU A 36 -3.06 3.70 3.45
C LEU A 36 -1.62 4.04 3.86
N TRP A 37 -0.79 3.02 3.99
CA TRP A 37 0.64 3.19 4.23
C TRP A 37 1.48 2.99 2.96
N ASN A 38 0.98 2.21 2.00
CA ASN A 38 1.71 1.85 0.79
C ASN A 38 1.33 2.75 -0.39
N TYR A 39 2.26 3.60 -0.82
CA TYR A 39 2.09 4.49 -1.97
C TYR A 39 2.76 3.99 -3.26
N ASN A 40 3.26 2.76 -3.32
CA ASN A 40 3.97 2.24 -4.51
C ASN A 40 3.14 2.27 -5.80
N PHE A 41 1.82 2.02 -5.73
CA PHE A 41 0.92 2.09 -6.89
C PHE A 41 0.32 3.49 -7.11
N MET A 42 0.66 4.45 -6.25
CA MET A 42 0.14 5.82 -6.25
C MET A 42 1.28 6.83 -6.04
N GLY A 43 2.43 6.61 -6.69
CA GLY A 43 3.66 7.38 -6.44
C GLY A 43 3.49 8.90 -6.57
N VAL A 44 2.66 9.36 -7.52
CA VAL A 44 2.33 10.80 -7.70
C VAL A 44 1.62 11.43 -6.50
N LYS A 45 0.97 10.62 -5.65
CA LYS A 45 0.31 11.09 -4.43
C LYS A 45 1.27 11.20 -3.26
N HIS A 46 2.47 10.59 -3.32
CA HIS A 46 3.45 10.67 -2.25
C HIS A 46 4.28 11.96 -2.37
N SER A 47 4.45 12.66 -1.25
CA SER A 47 5.28 13.87 -1.18
C SER A 47 6.16 13.82 0.07
N PRO A 48 7.45 14.25 -0.01
CA PRO A 48 8.33 14.32 1.16
C PRO A 48 7.81 15.20 2.30
N SER A 49 6.95 16.18 2.00
CA SER A 49 6.36 17.11 2.97
C SER A 49 4.95 16.72 3.40
N MET A 50 4.47 15.53 3.03
CA MET A 50 3.14 15.04 3.40
C MET A 50 2.98 14.93 4.92
N ARG A 51 1.82 15.38 5.42
CA ARG A 51 1.42 15.20 6.82
C ARG A 51 0.39 14.08 6.91
N TYR A 52 0.46 13.28 7.97
CA TYR A 52 -0.48 12.21 8.27
C TYR A 52 -0.65 12.11 9.78
N ASN A 53 -1.83 11.64 10.20
CA ASN A 53 -2.07 11.25 11.59
C ASN A 53 -1.88 9.73 11.73
N LEU A 54 -1.72 9.25 12.95
CA LEU A 54 -1.58 7.82 13.25
C LEU A 54 -2.75 7.35 14.13
N VAL A 55 -3.17 6.11 13.88
CA VAL A 55 -4.17 5.39 14.68
C VAL A 55 -3.66 3.98 15.02
N LEU A 56 -4.14 3.41 16.12
CA LEU A 56 -3.91 2.00 16.43
C LEU A 56 -4.65 1.13 15.41
N GLY A 57 -3.95 0.19 14.78
CA GLY A 57 -4.53 -0.65 13.74
C GLY A 57 -3.55 -1.67 13.19
N THR A 58 -4.05 -2.61 12.39
CA THR A 58 -3.22 -3.63 11.72
C THR A 58 -2.87 -3.15 10.30
N PRO A 59 -1.58 -3.16 9.90
CA PRO A 59 -1.20 -2.76 8.55
C PRO A 59 -1.77 -3.74 7.52
N LYS A 60 -2.36 -3.20 6.46
CA LYS A 60 -2.85 -3.98 5.33
C LYS A 60 -1.69 -4.61 4.54
N GLU A 61 -1.91 -5.75 3.90
CA GLU A 61 -0.88 -6.41 3.10
C GLU A 61 -0.43 -5.52 1.94
N PHE A 62 0.78 -5.74 1.42
CA PHE A 62 1.34 -4.94 0.34
C PHE A 62 0.37 -4.81 -0.85
N TYR A 63 -0.23 -5.93 -1.25
CA TYR A 63 -1.24 -6.06 -2.30
C TYR A 63 -2.66 -6.06 -1.73
N HIS A 64 -2.98 -5.21 -0.76
CA HIS A 64 -4.37 -4.96 -0.41
C HIS A 64 -5.03 -4.04 -1.45
N GLU A 65 -6.34 -4.19 -1.70
CA GLU A 65 -7.07 -3.43 -2.73
C GLU A 65 -6.99 -1.90 -2.55
N GLN A 66 -7.00 -1.44 -1.30
CA GLN A 66 -6.87 -0.03 -0.93
C GLN A 66 -5.54 0.60 -1.40
N HIS A 67 -4.49 -0.21 -1.55
CA HIS A 67 -3.19 0.27 -2.04
C HIS A 67 -3.14 0.40 -3.55
N ARG A 68 -4.12 -0.15 -4.29
CA ARG A 68 -4.09 -0.26 -5.76
C ARG A 68 -5.43 0.08 -6.42
N PRO A 69 -6.12 1.16 -6.02
CA PRO A 69 -7.50 1.46 -6.42
C PRO A 69 -7.67 1.57 -7.94
N SER A 70 -6.66 2.06 -8.67
CA SER A 70 -6.72 2.18 -10.14
C SER A 70 -7.00 0.86 -10.86
N HIS A 71 -6.52 -0.27 -10.33
CA HIS A 71 -6.79 -1.59 -10.93
C HIS A 71 -8.28 -1.98 -10.83
N TYR A 72 -8.98 -1.44 -9.84
CA TYR A 72 -10.41 -1.67 -9.60
C TYR A 72 -11.29 -0.51 -10.08
N LEU A 73 -10.72 0.51 -10.71
CA LEU A 73 -11.51 1.59 -11.33
C LEU A 73 -11.49 1.51 -12.85
N GLN A 74 -10.72 0.59 -13.43
CA GLN A 74 -10.61 0.43 -14.87
C GLN A 74 -11.80 -0.32 -15.50
N PHE A 75 -12.54 -1.14 -14.74
CA PHE A 75 -13.66 -1.91 -15.29
C PHE A 75 -14.91 -1.08 -15.57
N THR A 76 -15.15 0.02 -14.85
CA THR A 76 -16.29 0.91 -15.11
C THR A 76 -16.25 1.56 -16.48
N GLN A 77 -15.07 1.63 -17.12
CA GLN A 77 -14.93 2.12 -18.49
C GLN A 77 -15.44 1.12 -19.54
N MET A 78 -15.51 -0.18 -19.23
CA MET A 78 -15.96 -1.21 -20.15
C MET A 78 -17.49 -1.39 -20.12
N GLU A 79 -18.15 -1.07 -19.01
CA GLU A 79 -19.60 -1.19 -18.88
C GLU A 79 -20.34 -0.27 -19.87
N THR A 80 -19.81 0.93 -20.13
CA THR A 80 -20.33 1.87 -21.16
C THR A 80 -20.27 1.29 -22.58
N ALA A 81 -19.38 0.34 -22.86
CA ALA A 81 -19.31 -0.34 -24.17
C ALA A 81 -20.29 -1.54 -24.26
N THR A 82 -20.76 -2.06 -23.12
CA THR A 82 -21.53 -3.30 -23.03
C THR A 82 -23.04 -3.06 -23.06
N GLU A 83 -23.51 -1.85 -22.72
CA GLU A 83 -24.94 -1.47 -22.82
C GLU A 83 -25.50 -1.60 -24.26
N THR A 84 -24.65 -1.59 -25.29
CA THR A 84 -25.06 -1.78 -26.69
C THR A 84 -25.30 -3.25 -27.08
N ALA A 85 -25.06 -4.22 -26.20
CA ALA A 85 -25.07 -5.66 -26.55
C ALA A 85 -25.65 -6.59 -25.47
N GLY A 86 -26.70 -6.19 -24.76
CA GLY A 86 -27.38 -7.04 -23.77
C GLY A 86 -28.38 -8.02 -24.41
N ALA A 87 -28.12 -9.33 -24.33
CA ALA A 87 -29.11 -10.37 -24.57
C ALA A 87 -30.05 -10.51 -23.35
N ASP A 88 -31.32 -10.88 -23.58
CA ASP A 88 -32.34 -11.04 -22.53
C ASP A 88 -31.83 -11.97 -21.41
N ARG A 89 -31.66 -11.42 -20.21
CA ARG A 89 -31.21 -12.13 -19.01
C ARG A 89 -32.40 -12.31 -18.07
N GLU A 90 -32.95 -13.52 -18.01
CA GLU A 90 -33.96 -13.90 -17.01
C GLU A 90 -33.29 -14.24 -15.67
N ASP A 91 -33.47 -13.37 -14.67
CA ASP A 91 -32.95 -13.58 -13.31
C ASP A 91 -34.07 -14.11 -12.40
N LEU A 92 -34.30 -15.42 -12.47
CA LEU A 92 -35.41 -16.10 -11.78
C LEU A 92 -35.11 -16.42 -10.29
N PHE A 93 -33.92 -16.05 -9.79
CA PHE A 93 -33.45 -16.43 -8.45
C PHE A 93 -32.99 -15.24 -7.59
N ALA A 94 -33.35 -14.02 -7.98
CA ALA A 94 -33.17 -12.83 -7.13
C ALA A 94 -34.16 -12.80 -5.96
#